data_AF-A0AAU1YXZ0-F1
#
_entry.id   AF-A0AAU1YXZ0-F1
#
_cell.length_a   1.000
_cell.length_b   1.000
_cell.length_c   1.000
_cell.angle_alpha   90.00
_cell.angle_beta   90.00
_cell.angle_gamma   90.00
#
_symmetry.space_group_name_H-M   'P 1'
#
loop_
_entity.id
_entity.type
_entity.pdbx_description
1 polymer ?
#
loop_
_entity_poly.entity_id
_entity_poly.type
_entity_poly.pdbx_seq_one_letter_code
_entity_poly.pdbx_strand_id
1 'polypeptide(L)'
;MDTSVHNLAVDMTLTNIGWFGIVGVLIVAVLIAAFVLGAKVRAHEPPPPTPDSQPHLPAGGAVHEVREQPEDREARGFPAGGLSPHQMGGYGNGGSTTRPHPEQPLPEGESAVHHRGA
;
A
#
# COMPACT_ATOMS: atom_id res chain seq x y z
N MET A 1 53.43 29.25 -26.29
CA MET A 1 51.99 29.09 -26.56
C MET A 1 51.68 27.63 -26.28
N ASP A 2 51.12 27.37 -25.11
CA ASP A 2 51.06 26.04 -24.51
C ASP A 2 49.79 25.30 -24.95
N THR A 3 49.74 24.88 -26.21
CA THR A 3 48.58 24.18 -26.78
C THR A 3 48.56 22.69 -26.40
N SER A 4 49.71 22.09 -26.09
CA SER A 4 49.84 20.66 -25.78
C SER A 4 49.11 20.26 -24.50
N VAL A 5 49.18 21.11 -23.46
CA VAL A 5 48.53 20.87 -22.17
C VAL A 5 47.00 20.98 -22.27
N HIS A 6 46.50 21.89 -23.11
CA HIS A 6 45.07 22.01 -23.36
C HIS A 6 44.51 20.85 -24.20
N ASN A 7 45.25 20.36 -25.19
CA ASN A 7 44.81 19.19 -25.97
C ASN A 7 44.71 17.91 -25.12
N LEU A 8 45.69 17.65 -24.25
CA LEU A 8 45.66 16.47 -23.36
C LEU A 8 44.56 16.56 -22.30
N ALA A 9 44.33 17.76 -21.75
CA ALA A 9 43.26 17.99 -20.78
C ALA A 9 41.87 17.83 -21.41
N VAL A 10 41.66 18.31 -22.64
CA VAL A 10 40.41 18.13 -23.39
C VAL A 10 40.19 16.67 -23.76
N ASP A 11 41.23 15.95 -24.19
CA ASP A 11 41.14 14.53 -24.58
C ASP A 11 40.75 13.64 -23.40
N MET A 12 41.37 13.86 -22.23
CA MET A 12 41.07 13.11 -21.00
C MET A 12 39.70 13.47 -20.41
N THR A 13 39.27 14.74 -20.45
CA THR A 13 37.96 15.16 -19.92
C THR A 13 36.81 14.75 -20.83
N LEU A 14 36.95 14.89 -22.15
CA LEU A 14 35.94 14.50 -23.12
C LEU A 14 35.73 12.98 -23.15
N THR A 15 36.82 12.20 -23.06
CA THR A 15 36.76 10.73 -22.97
C THR A 15 36.01 10.29 -21.71
N ASN A 16 36.32 10.90 -20.56
CA ASN A 16 35.65 10.57 -19.29
C ASN A 16 34.16 10.93 -19.32
N ILE A 17 33.80 12.15 -19.76
CA ILE A 17 32.40 12.59 -19.84
C ILE A 17 31.60 11.71 -20.80
N GLY A 18 32.17 11.38 -21.97
CA GLY A 18 31.54 10.49 -22.94
C GLY A 18 31.28 9.09 -22.37
N TRP A 19 32.28 8.49 -21.70
CA TRP A 19 32.15 7.18 -21.08
C TRP A 19 31.10 7.15 -19.97
N PHE A 20 31.12 8.12 -19.05
CA PHE A 20 30.11 8.21 -17.98
C PHE A 20 28.71 8.45 -18.53
N GLY A 21 28.58 9.22 -19.61
CA GLY A 21 27.30 9.39 -20.31
C GLY A 21 26.76 8.07 -20.85
N ILE A 22 27.59 7.27 -21.53
CA ILE A 22 27.20 5.96 -22.06
C ILE A 22 26.80 5.01 -20.93
N VAL A 23 27.60 4.94 -19.86
CA VAL A 23 27.30 4.11 -18.69
C VAL A 23 25.98 4.55 -18.04
N GLY A 24 25.74 5.86 -17.91
CA GLY A 24 24.48 6.41 -17.40
C GLY A 24 23.28 5.97 -18.25
N VAL A 25 23.38 6.06 -19.58
CA VAL A 25 22.34 5.61 -20.50
C VAL A 25 22.10 4.10 -20.38
N LEU A 26 23.16 3.30 -20.27
CA LEU A 26 23.04 1.85 -20.07
C LEU A 26 22.30 1.52 -18.77
N ILE A 27 22.62 2.19 -17.66
CA ILE A 27 21.94 1.98 -16.38
C ILE A 27 20.45 2.32 -16.51
N VAL A 28 20.11 3.46 -17.12
CA VAL A 28 18.72 3.86 -17.34
C VAL A 28 17.96 2.83 -18.19
N ALA A 29 18.58 2.34 -19.28
CA ALA A 29 17.98 1.31 -20.12
C ALA A 29 17.69 0.02 -19.35
N VAL A 30 18.62 -0.42 -18.50
CA VAL A 30 18.44 -1.60 -17.63
C VAL A 30 17.29 -1.40 -16.65
N LEU A 31 17.20 -0.24 -16.00
CA LEU A 31 16.13 0.08 -15.06
C LEU A 31 14.75 0.09 -15.74
N ILE A 32 14.66 0.69 -16.93
CA ILE A 32 13.42 0.68 -17.73
C ILE A 32 13.04 -0.76 -18.10
N ALA A 33 13.99 -1.58 -18.55
CA ALA A 33 13.73 -2.96 -18.91
C ALA A 33 13.20 -3.77 -17.72
N ALA A 34 13.80 -3.61 -16.53
CA ALA A 34 13.34 -4.26 -15.31
C ALA A 34 11.92 -3.82 -14.92
N PHE A 35 11.62 -2.52 -14.99
CA PHE A 35 10.29 -1.99 -14.73
C PHE A 35 9.24 -2.54 -15.69
N VAL A 36 9.53 -2.55 -17.00
CA VAL A 36 8.63 -3.09 -18.03
C VAL A 36 8.41 -4.59 -17.83
N LEU A 37 9.45 -5.34 -17.47
CA LEU A 37 9.33 -6.77 -17.17
C LEU A 37 8.41 -7.01 -15.96
N GLY A 38 8.59 -6.26 -14.88
CA GLY A 38 7.72 -6.33 -13.69
C GLY A 38 6.26 -5.96 -14.00
N ALA A 39 6.05 -4.90 -14.80
CA ALA A 39 4.72 -4.49 -15.23
C ALA A 39 4.04 -5.56 -16.10
N LYS A 40 4.79 -6.21 -17.01
CA LYS A 40 4.28 -7.34 -17.80
C LYS A 40 3.88 -8.51 -16.92
N VAL A 41 4.68 -8.86 -15.90
CA VAL A 41 4.33 -9.94 -14.96
C VAL A 41 3.02 -9.64 -14.25
N ARG A 42 2.87 -8.43 -13.69
CA ARG A 42 1.62 -8.00 -13.04
C ARG A 42 0.42 -8.02 -13.99
N ALA A 43 0.62 -7.72 -15.27
CA ALA A 43 -0.46 -7.74 -16.27
C ALA A 43 -0.98 -9.16 -16.58
N HIS A 44 -0.23 -10.21 -16.23
CA HIS A 44 -0.71 -11.60 -16.33
C HIS A 44 -1.53 -12.01 -15.10
N GLU A 45 -1.50 -11.22 -14.02
CA GLU A 45 -2.36 -11.45 -12.87
C GLU A 45 -3.79 -11.00 -13.22
N PRO A 46 -4.81 -11.73 -12.75
CA PRO A 46 -6.20 -11.30 -12.92
C PRO A 46 -6.40 -9.91 -12.30
N PRO A 47 -7.27 -9.07 -12.91
CA PRO A 47 -7.55 -7.75 -12.36
C PRO A 47 -8.11 -7.87 -10.94
N PRO A 48 -7.89 -6.85 -10.08
CA PRO A 48 -8.52 -6.80 -8.78
C PRO A 48 -10.03 -7.04 -8.89
N PRO A 49 -10.63 -7.75 -7.92
CA PRO A 49 -12.06 -8.05 -7.95
C PRO A 49 -12.86 -6.75 -8.08
N THR A 50 -13.81 -6.76 -9.00
CA THR A 50 -14.77 -5.67 -9.17
C THR A 50 -15.63 -5.48 -7.92
N PRO A 51 -16.13 -4.27 -7.63
CA PRO A 51 -17.06 -4.06 -6.53
C PRO A 51 -18.29 -4.98 -6.59
N ASP A 52 -18.79 -5.27 -7.80
CA ASP A 52 -19.94 -6.16 -8.00
C ASP A 52 -19.61 -7.64 -7.74
N SER A 53 -18.33 -8.02 -7.86
CA SER A 53 -17.83 -9.35 -7.46
C SER A 53 -17.55 -9.46 -5.96
N GLN A 54 -17.76 -8.39 -5.19
CA GLN A 54 -17.73 -8.49 -3.74
C GLN A 54 -18.78 -9.50 -3.28
N PRO A 55 -18.47 -10.30 -2.23
CA PRO A 55 -19.45 -11.18 -1.63
C PRO A 55 -20.70 -10.40 -1.21
N HIS A 56 -21.84 -10.73 -1.81
CA HIS A 56 -23.14 -10.18 -1.43
C HIS A 56 -23.66 -10.89 -0.19
N LEU A 57 -24.48 -10.19 0.60
CA LEU A 57 -25.17 -10.83 1.71
C LEU A 57 -26.06 -11.97 1.19
N PRO A 58 -26.07 -13.14 1.85
CA PRO A 58 -26.97 -14.21 1.47
C PRO A 58 -28.43 -13.78 1.66
N ALA A 59 -29.37 -14.47 1.00
CA ALA A 59 -30.79 -14.09 0.95
C ALA A 59 -31.46 -13.94 2.34
N GLY A 60 -30.90 -14.56 3.38
CA GLY A 60 -31.34 -14.43 4.78
C GLY A 60 -30.78 -13.21 5.52
N GLY A 61 -30.05 -12.31 4.85
CA GLY A 61 -29.31 -11.22 5.48
C GLY A 61 -27.93 -11.66 5.97
N ALA A 62 -27.27 -10.80 6.75
CA ALA A 62 -25.97 -11.13 7.33
C ALA A 62 -26.08 -12.41 8.16
N VAL A 63 -25.25 -13.41 7.85
CA VAL A 63 -25.06 -14.54 8.76
C VAL A 63 -24.41 -13.96 10.00
N HIS A 64 -25.20 -13.74 11.04
CA HIS A 64 -24.66 -13.40 12.34
C HIS A 64 -23.81 -14.57 12.79
N GLU A 65 -22.55 -14.29 13.14
CA GLU A 65 -21.72 -15.28 13.80
C GLU A 65 -22.43 -15.69 15.08
N VAL A 66 -22.78 -16.97 15.19
CA VAL A 66 -23.08 -17.56 16.49
C VAL A 66 -21.76 -17.52 17.24
N ARG A 67 -21.59 -16.51 18.08
CA ARG A 67 -20.54 -16.54 19.09
C ARG A 67 -20.92 -17.63 20.05
N GLU A 68 -20.45 -18.84 19.77
CA GLU A 68 -20.23 -19.81 20.84
C GLU A 68 -19.23 -19.13 21.76
N GLN A 69 -19.75 -18.53 22.83
CA GLN A 69 -18.95 -18.11 23.95
C GLN A 69 -18.31 -19.40 24.43
N PRO A 70 -16.99 -19.61 24.25
CA PRO A 70 -16.38 -20.83 24.71
C PRO A 70 -16.59 -20.82 26.22
N GLU A 71 -17.40 -21.75 26.72
CA GLU A 71 -17.64 -21.98 28.15
C GLU A 71 -16.28 -22.12 28.89
N ASP A 72 -15.25 -22.54 28.14
CA ASP A 72 -13.87 -22.76 28.58
C ASP A 72 -12.90 -21.62 28.17
N ARG A 73 -13.38 -20.39 27.94
CA ARG A 73 -12.48 -19.21 27.84
C ARG A 73 -12.01 -18.75 29.21
N GLU A 74 -11.72 -19.69 30.10
CA GLU A 74 -10.74 -19.47 31.15
C GLU A 74 -9.43 -19.16 30.46
N ALA A 75 -9.15 -17.87 30.37
CA ALA A 75 -7.86 -17.25 30.11
C ALA A 75 -6.75 -18.25 29.73
N ARG A 76 -6.69 -18.64 28.45
CA ARG A 76 -5.37 -18.73 27.83
C ARG A 76 -4.88 -17.28 27.73
N GLY A 77 -4.49 -16.75 28.89
CA GLY A 77 -3.92 -15.44 29.03
C GLY A 77 -2.77 -15.39 28.05
N PHE A 78 -2.75 -14.33 27.24
CA PHE A 78 -1.51 -13.95 26.61
C PHE A 78 -0.46 -13.92 27.74
N PRO A 79 0.73 -14.55 27.55
CA PRO A 79 1.79 -14.40 28.54
C PRO A 79 1.95 -12.91 28.83
N ALA A 80 2.20 -12.51 30.07
CA ALA A 80 2.37 -11.11 30.41
C ALA A 80 3.45 -10.49 29.49
N GLY A 81 3.03 -9.73 28.47
CA GLY A 81 3.89 -9.23 27.38
C GLY A 81 3.64 -9.80 25.96
N GLY A 82 2.66 -10.67 25.76
CA GLY A 82 2.29 -11.18 24.43
C GLY A 82 1.54 -10.15 23.61
N LEU A 83 2.05 -9.83 22.41
CA LEU A 83 1.36 -8.95 21.46
C LEU A 83 0.15 -9.66 20.86
N SER A 84 -0.98 -8.96 20.80
CA SER A 84 -2.13 -9.43 20.02
C SER A 84 -1.77 -9.44 18.51
N PRO A 85 -2.47 -10.22 17.68
CA PRO A 85 -2.15 -10.31 16.26
C PRO A 85 -2.08 -8.96 15.53
N HIS A 86 -2.88 -7.97 15.92
CA HIS A 86 -2.86 -6.61 15.34
C HIS A 86 -1.77 -5.70 15.94
N GLN A 87 -1.17 -6.10 17.06
CA GLN A 87 -0.01 -5.43 17.66
C GLN A 87 1.32 -5.98 17.12
N MET A 88 1.29 -7.11 16.38
CA MET A 88 2.45 -7.62 15.65
C MET A 88 2.66 -6.79 14.37
N GLY A 89 3.33 -5.64 14.49
CA GLY A 89 3.63 -4.80 13.34
C GLY A 89 4.43 -5.54 12.27
N GLY A 90 3.78 -5.85 11.14
CA GLY A 90 4.45 -6.25 9.90
C GLY A 90 4.94 -7.71 9.78
N TYR A 91 4.70 -8.59 10.77
CA TYR A 91 5.17 -9.98 10.74
C TYR A 91 4.17 -10.99 10.14
N GLY A 92 3.00 -10.53 9.67
CA GLY A 92 1.99 -11.37 9.04
C GLY A 92 1.48 -10.73 7.77
N ASN A 93 1.97 -11.21 6.63
CA ASN A 93 1.51 -10.97 5.25
C ASN A 93 1.20 -9.50 4.89
N GLY A 94 2.09 -8.88 4.10
CA GLY A 94 1.91 -7.50 3.62
C GLY A 94 0.58 -7.33 2.89
N GLY A 95 -0.37 -6.65 3.52
CA GLY A 95 -1.70 -6.43 2.97
C GLY A 95 -2.40 -5.25 3.64
N SER A 96 -2.86 -4.32 2.80
CA SER A 96 -3.74 -3.18 3.09
C SER A 96 -3.25 -2.17 4.13
N THR A 97 -2.76 -1.03 3.64
CA THR A 97 -2.80 0.21 4.39
C THR A 97 -4.27 0.58 4.64
N THR A 98 -4.78 0.29 5.84
CA THR A 98 -6.04 0.87 6.31
C THR A 98 -5.81 2.38 6.42
N ARG A 99 -6.39 3.15 5.49
CA ARG A 99 -6.51 4.60 5.69
C ARG A 99 -7.41 4.82 6.91
N PRO A 100 -7.08 5.75 7.83
CA PRO A 100 -8.03 6.14 8.84
C PRO A 100 -9.29 6.67 8.15
N HIS A 101 -10.43 6.00 8.40
CA HIS A 101 -11.74 6.49 8.01
C HIS A 101 -11.99 7.75 8.86
N PRO A 102 -12.22 8.93 8.27
CA PRO A 102 -12.65 10.08 9.06
C PRO A 102 -13.96 9.71 9.75
N GLU A 103 -14.02 9.86 11.08
CA GLU A 103 -15.28 9.84 11.81
C GLU A 103 -16.19 10.89 11.19
N GLN A 104 -17.19 10.46 10.43
CA GLN A 104 -18.29 11.32 10.05
C GLN A 104 -19.09 11.57 11.33
N PRO A 105 -19.21 12.82 11.80
CA PRO A 105 -20.06 13.11 12.95
C PRO A 105 -21.49 12.70 12.58
N LEU A 106 -22.07 11.78 13.36
CA LEU A 106 -23.51 11.55 13.31
C LEU A 106 -24.18 12.90 13.61
N PRO A 107 -25.12 13.40 12.78
CA PRO A 107 -25.88 14.59 13.13
C PRO A 107 -26.74 14.28 14.35
N GLU A 108 -26.26 14.70 15.51
CA GLU A 108 -27.02 14.77 16.75
C GLU A 108 -28.00 15.95 16.65
N GLY A 109 -29.28 15.67 16.88
CA GLY A 109 -30.17 16.64 17.52
C GLY A 109 -31.18 17.37 16.63
N GLU A 110 -32.07 16.64 15.95
CA GLU A 110 -33.39 17.19 15.58
C GLU A 110 -34.45 16.74 16.60
N SER A 111 -34.33 17.25 17.82
CA SER A 111 -35.31 17.08 18.90
C SER A 111 -35.55 18.41 19.60
N ALA A 112 -36.30 19.33 18.98
CA ALA A 112 -36.92 20.46 19.69
C ALA A 112 -38.11 21.06 18.91
N VAL A 113 -39.29 20.46 19.12
CA VAL A 113 -40.59 21.11 19.39
C VAL A 113 -40.73 22.61 19.02
N HIS A 114 -41.53 22.96 17.99
CA HIS A 114 -42.43 24.13 18.04
C HIS A 114 -43.46 24.15 16.89
N HIS A 115 -44.69 23.66 17.12
CA HIS A 115 -45.93 24.45 16.95
C HIS A 115 -47.17 23.57 17.08
N ARG A 116 -47.88 23.75 18.20
CA ARG A 116 -49.31 23.51 18.36
C ARG A 116 -50.02 24.81 17.97
N GLY A 117 -51.09 24.73 17.20
CA GLY A 117 -51.97 25.86 16.91
C GLY A 117 -52.92 25.53 15.76
N ALA A 118 -54.15 25.21 16.12
CA ALA A 118 -55.30 25.11 15.22
C ALA A 118 -55.74 26.49 14.72
#